data_AF-A0A2P6VS37-F1
#
_entry.id   AF-A0A2P6VS37-F1
#
_cell.length_a   1.000
_cell.length_b   1.000
_cell.length_c   1.000
_cell.angle_alpha   90.00
_cell.angle_beta   90.00
_cell.angle_gamma   90.00
#
_symmetry.space_group_name_H-M   'P 1'
#
loop_
_entity.id
_entity.type
_entity.pdbx_description
1 polymer ?
#
loop_
_entity_poly.entity_id
_entity_poly.type
_entity_poly.pdbx_seq_one_letter_code
_entity_poly.pdbx_strand_id
1 'polypeptide(L)'
;MPWLSVLAGDQALFDELINADGVEKTLKIVITSKLVKRGNFLEALEDRLEPPLRQAGQVAALKDFTRQFDETHFHKGLEVTFTAKGATLATALDGKQVGTISNKHLAHALLGIYLGRDPASQPAKDSFGAGLAAMVLA
;
A
#
# COMPACT_ATOMS: atom_id res chain seq x y z
N MET A 1 -19.92 14.02 -15.88
CA MET A 1 -21.04 13.09 -15.66
C MET A 1 -21.21 12.87 -14.16
N PRO A 2 -22.41 13.04 -13.57
CA PRO A 2 -22.63 13.01 -12.11
C PRO A 2 -22.31 11.66 -11.44
N TRP A 3 -22.32 10.57 -12.20
CA TRP A 3 -22.05 9.22 -11.70
C TRP A 3 -20.56 8.89 -11.58
N LEU A 4 -19.68 9.59 -12.31
CA LEU A 4 -18.22 9.43 -12.19
C LEU A 4 -17.73 9.81 -10.77
N SER A 5 -18.31 10.87 -10.20
CA SER A 5 -17.99 11.31 -8.84
C SER A 5 -18.51 10.37 -7.75
N VAL A 6 -19.56 9.58 -8.03
CA VAL A 6 -20.10 8.62 -7.06
C VAL A 6 -19.14 7.43 -6.91
N LEU A 7 -18.63 6.90 -8.03
CA LEU A 7 -17.70 5.76 -8.01
C LEU A 7 -16.29 6.14 -7.57
N ALA A 8 -15.80 7.32 -7.95
CA ALA A 8 -14.44 7.75 -7.61
C ALA A 8 -14.19 7.95 -6.11
N GLY A 9 -15.25 8.17 -5.32
CA GLY A 9 -15.18 8.36 -3.87
C GLY A 9 -15.79 7.23 -3.04
N ASP A 10 -16.27 6.15 -3.68
CA ASP A 10 -16.98 5.09 -2.96
C ASP A 10 -16.03 4.21 -2.16
N GLN A 11 -16.13 4.28 -0.82
CA GLN A 11 -15.35 3.42 0.06
C GLN A 11 -15.67 1.94 -0.13
N ALA A 12 -16.91 1.58 -0.48
CA ALA A 12 -17.29 0.19 -0.68
C ALA A 12 -16.53 -0.42 -1.85
N LEU A 13 -16.34 0.34 -2.94
CA LEU A 13 -15.52 -0.07 -4.08
C LEU A 13 -14.06 -0.30 -3.69
N PHE A 14 -13.46 0.60 -2.90
CA PHE A 14 -12.09 0.43 -2.42
C PHE A 14 -11.95 -0.76 -1.46
N ASP A 15 -12.92 -0.96 -0.57
CA ASP A 15 -12.96 -2.11 0.34
C ASP A 15 -13.07 -3.43 -0.47
N GLU A 16 -13.91 -3.48 -1.50
CA GLU A 16 -14.01 -4.64 -2.40
C GLU A 16 -12.71 -4.86 -3.17
N LEU A 17 -12.12 -3.79 -3.73
CA LEU A 17 -10.84 -3.86 -4.42
C LEU A 17 -9.80 -4.49 -3.49
N ILE A 18 -9.55 -3.91 -2.31
CA ILE A 18 -8.57 -4.42 -1.34
C ILE A 18 -8.75 -5.93 -1.08
N ASN A 19 -10.00 -6.39 -0.93
CA ASN A 19 -10.33 -7.78 -0.63
C ASN A 19 -10.32 -8.73 -1.84
N ALA A 20 -10.24 -8.22 -3.07
CA ALA A 20 -10.30 -9.04 -4.27
C ALA A 20 -8.98 -9.81 -4.51
N ASP A 21 -8.92 -11.06 -4.05
CA ASP A 21 -7.73 -11.92 -4.19
C ASP A 21 -7.37 -12.25 -5.66
N GLY A 22 -8.34 -12.18 -6.57
CA GLY A 22 -8.16 -12.44 -8.01
C GLY A 22 -7.50 -11.30 -8.81
N VAL A 23 -7.27 -10.15 -8.16
CA VAL A 23 -6.64 -8.98 -8.80
C VAL A 23 -5.33 -8.68 -8.09
N GLU A 24 -4.23 -8.75 -8.82
CA GLU A 24 -2.92 -8.31 -8.34
C GLU A 24 -2.90 -6.77 -8.25
N LYS A 25 -2.34 -6.25 -7.16
CA LYS A 25 -2.31 -4.81 -6.88
C LYS A 25 -0.92 -4.38 -6.54
N THR A 26 -0.45 -3.34 -7.20
CA THR A 26 0.87 -2.79 -6.97
C THR A 26 0.78 -1.35 -6.52
N LEU A 27 1.30 -1.07 -5.33
CA LEU A 27 1.54 0.28 -4.83
C LEU A 27 2.99 0.63 -5.08
N LYS A 28 3.25 1.77 -5.74
CA LYS A 28 4.60 2.31 -5.92
C LYS A 28 4.73 3.65 -5.21
N ILE A 29 5.72 3.74 -4.32
CA ILE A 29 6.09 4.95 -3.61
C ILE A 29 7.46 5.39 -4.14
N VAL A 30 7.57 6.64 -4.58
CA VAL A 30 8.83 7.22 -5.05
C VAL A 30 9.32 8.24 -4.04
N ILE A 31 10.55 8.08 -3.55
CA ILE A 31 11.14 9.00 -2.59
C ILE A 31 11.52 10.30 -3.30
N THR A 32 10.79 11.39 -3.05
CA THR A 32 11.01 12.67 -3.76
C THR A 32 11.96 13.63 -3.03
N SER A 33 12.25 13.39 -1.75
CA SER A 33 13.05 14.26 -0.90
C SER A 33 14.17 13.50 -0.21
N LYS A 34 15.35 14.14 -0.09
CA LYS A 34 16.49 13.61 0.68
C LYS A 34 16.24 13.59 2.19
N LEU A 35 15.16 14.22 2.66
CA LEU A 35 14.75 14.23 4.07
C LEU A 35 14.04 12.93 4.48
N VAL A 36 13.54 12.17 3.51
CA VAL A 36 12.96 10.85 3.78
C VAL A 36 14.10 9.86 3.90
N LYS A 37 14.31 9.37 5.12
CA LYS A 37 15.32 8.38 5.48
C LYS A 37 14.63 7.05 5.73
N ARG A 38 15.39 5.96 5.72
CA ARG A 38 14.84 4.63 6.04
C ARG A 38 14.03 4.62 7.33
N GLY A 39 14.58 5.21 8.40
CA GLY A 39 13.95 5.22 9.72
C GLY A 39 12.56 5.87 9.73
N ASN A 40 12.45 7.14 9.28
CA ASN A 40 11.17 7.84 9.30
C ASN A 40 10.16 7.28 8.30
N PHE A 41 10.62 6.68 7.19
CA PHE A 41 9.76 5.98 6.26
C PHE A 41 9.16 4.72 6.89
N LEU A 42 9.99 3.90 7.53
CA LEU A 42 9.53 2.68 8.21
C LEU A 42 8.63 2.99 9.40
N GLU A 43 9.02 3.95 10.24
CA GLU A 43 8.21 4.41 11.38
C GLU A 43 6.80 4.83 10.92
N ALA A 44 6.70 5.63 9.87
CA ALA A 44 5.40 6.07 9.34
C ALA A 44 4.55 4.91 8.80
N LEU A 45 5.16 3.87 8.23
CA LEU A 45 4.45 2.66 7.80
C LEU A 45 4.05 1.81 9.01
N GLU A 46 4.95 1.62 9.98
CA GLU A 46 4.72 0.85 11.20
C GLU A 46 3.54 1.43 12.00
N ASP A 47 3.50 2.74 12.21
CA ASP A 47 2.40 3.42 12.91
C ASP A 47 1.03 3.16 12.28
N ARG A 48 0.99 2.98 10.96
CA ARG A 48 -0.23 2.71 10.20
C ARG A 48 -0.57 1.21 10.12
N LEU A 49 0.44 0.34 10.08
CA LEU A 49 0.28 -1.10 9.94
C LEU A 49 0.06 -1.82 11.27
N GLU A 50 0.65 -1.32 12.37
CA GLU A 50 0.61 -1.99 13.66
C GLU A 50 -0.82 -2.12 14.20
N PRO A 51 -1.68 -1.07 14.22
CA PRO A 51 -3.03 -1.20 14.76
C PRO A 51 -3.88 -2.31 14.10
N PRO A 52 -4.03 -2.37 12.76
CA PRO A 52 -4.82 -3.43 12.13
C PRO A 52 -4.17 -4.81 12.28
N LEU A 53 -2.84 -4.92 12.26
CA LEU A 53 -2.15 -6.19 12.51
C LEU A 53 -2.32 -6.68 13.95
N ARG A 54 -2.32 -5.77 14.92
CA ARG A 54 -2.57 -6.09 16.33
C ARG A 54 -3.98 -6.61 16.54
N GLN A 55 -4.98 -5.96 15.94
CA GLN A 55 -6.37 -6.43 15.97
C GLN A 55 -6.52 -7.82 15.36
N ALA A 56 -5.75 -8.15 14.32
CA ALA A 56 -5.75 -9.46 13.68
C ALA A 56 -4.88 -10.52 14.38
N GLY A 57 -4.13 -10.16 15.44
CA GLY A 57 -3.15 -11.06 16.08
C GLY A 57 -1.94 -11.39 15.20
N GLN A 58 -1.60 -10.52 14.25
CA GLN A 58 -0.58 -10.72 13.20
C GLN A 58 0.63 -9.76 13.34
N VAL A 59 0.86 -9.17 14.52
CA VAL A 59 1.94 -8.17 14.74
C VAL A 59 3.32 -8.70 14.37
N ALA A 60 3.56 -10.02 14.49
CA ALA A 60 4.84 -10.63 14.10
C ALA A 60 5.23 -10.33 12.64
N ALA A 61 4.25 -10.20 11.74
CA ALA A 61 4.48 -9.87 10.34
C ALA A 61 5.11 -8.48 10.14
N LEU A 62 4.91 -7.56 11.09
CA LEU A 62 5.50 -6.21 11.02
C LEU A 62 7.02 -6.26 11.15
N LYS A 63 7.54 -7.12 12.03
CA LYS A 63 8.98 -7.31 12.20
C LYS A 63 9.63 -7.90 10.95
N ASP A 64 8.97 -8.86 10.32
CA ASP A 64 9.48 -9.44 9.06
C ASP A 64 9.39 -8.44 7.91
N PHE A 65 8.37 -7.57 7.92
CA PHE A 65 8.21 -6.50 6.95
C PHE A 65 9.36 -5.50 7.00
N THR A 66 9.70 -5.00 8.20
CA THR A 66 10.71 -3.95 8.36
C THR A 66 12.12 -4.44 8.06
N ARG A 67 12.41 -5.71 8.38
CA ARG A 67 13.68 -6.38 8.06
C ARG A 67 14.03 -6.41 6.58
N GLN A 68 13.04 -6.39 5.68
CA GLN A 68 13.29 -6.36 4.23
C GLN A 68 14.05 -5.09 3.79
N PHE A 69 14.12 -4.07 4.65
CA PHE A 69 14.75 -2.79 4.36
C PHE A 69 16.11 -2.61 5.04
N ASP A 70 16.60 -3.57 5.84
CA ASP A 70 17.79 -3.36 6.69
C ASP A 70 19.06 -2.99 5.91
N GLU A 71 19.24 -3.58 4.73
CA GLU A 71 20.38 -3.31 3.85
C GLU A 71 20.11 -2.20 2.81
N THR A 72 18.96 -1.53 2.92
CA THR A 72 18.52 -0.55 1.91
C THR A 72 19.12 0.82 2.14
N HIS A 73 19.75 1.35 1.09
CA HIS A 73 20.15 2.75 1.05
C HIS A 73 19.02 3.63 0.50
N PHE A 74 18.42 4.45 1.37
CA PHE A 74 17.40 5.42 0.96
C PHE A 74 18.02 6.63 0.27
N HIS A 75 17.56 6.92 -0.95
CA HIS A 75 17.94 8.11 -1.71
C HIS A 75 16.74 8.72 -2.42
N LYS A 76 16.89 9.98 -2.85
CA LYS A 76 15.91 10.60 -3.75
C LYS A 76 15.85 9.78 -5.05
N GLY A 77 14.65 9.47 -5.49
CA GLY A 77 14.36 8.64 -6.67
C GLY A 77 14.18 7.16 -6.37
N LEU A 78 14.49 6.68 -5.16
CA LEU A 78 14.25 5.29 -4.78
C LEU A 78 12.78 4.94 -4.99
N GLU A 79 12.54 3.86 -5.73
CA GLU A 79 11.21 3.30 -5.91
C GLU A 79 10.99 2.15 -4.92
N VAL A 80 10.03 2.31 -4.01
CA VAL A 80 9.56 1.24 -3.12
C VAL A 80 8.24 0.72 -3.68
N THR A 81 8.23 -0.53 -4.10
CA THR A 81 7.06 -1.18 -4.70
C THR A 81 6.57 -2.30 -3.82
N PHE A 82 5.26 -2.32 -3.59
CA PHE A 82 4.58 -3.38 -2.86
C PHE A 82 3.54 -4.02 -3.77
N THR A 83 3.67 -5.32 -4.03
CA THR A 83 2.75 -6.07 -4.88
C THR A 83 1.99 -7.09 -4.04
N ALA A 84 0.67 -6.90 -3.92
CA ALA A 84 -0.24 -7.77 -3.23
C ALA A 84 -0.93 -8.73 -4.22
N LYS A 85 -0.82 -10.03 -3.95
CA LYS A 85 -1.47 -11.10 -4.73
C LYS A 85 -2.00 -12.18 -3.78
N GLY A 86 -3.32 -12.27 -3.66
CA GLY A 86 -3.97 -13.08 -2.63
C GLY A 86 -3.42 -12.76 -1.24
N ALA A 87 -2.93 -13.76 -0.52
CA ALA A 87 -2.35 -13.58 0.82
C ALA A 87 -0.89 -13.10 0.83
N THR A 88 -0.27 -12.84 -0.32
CA THR A 88 1.17 -12.56 -0.42
C THR A 88 1.43 -11.09 -0.69
N LEU A 89 2.41 -10.51 0.01
CA LEU A 89 2.96 -9.19 -0.24
C LEU A 89 4.44 -9.31 -0.64
N ALA A 90 4.76 -8.97 -1.90
CA ALA A 90 6.13 -8.88 -2.37
C ALA A 90 6.63 -7.43 -2.31
N THR A 91 7.84 -7.22 -1.81
CA THR A 91 8.48 -5.90 -1.77
C THR A 91 9.62 -5.86 -2.76
N ALA A 92 9.67 -4.80 -3.56
CA ALA A 92 10.78 -4.52 -4.46
C ALA A 92 11.30 -3.09 -4.27
N LEU A 93 12.61 -2.93 -4.39
CA LEU A 93 13.33 -1.67 -4.28
C LEU A 93 14.10 -1.45 -5.58
N ASP A 94 13.84 -0.34 -6.26
CA ASP A 94 14.36 -0.06 -7.62
C ASP A 94 14.16 -1.25 -8.58
N GLY A 95 12.99 -1.87 -8.52
CA GLY A 95 12.62 -3.02 -9.34
C GLY A 95 13.22 -4.37 -8.90
N LYS A 96 14.14 -4.40 -7.93
CA LYS A 96 14.70 -5.65 -7.39
C LYS A 96 13.85 -6.13 -6.20
N GLN A 97 13.27 -7.32 -6.31
CA GLN A 97 12.55 -7.93 -5.19
C GLN A 97 13.52 -8.20 -4.02
N VAL A 98 13.18 -7.69 -2.84
CA VAL A 98 13.97 -7.83 -1.61
C VAL A 98 13.33 -8.78 -0.60
N GLY A 99 12.04 -9.08 -0.77
CA GLY A 99 11.39 -10.05 0.09
C GLY A 99 9.94 -10.31 -0.30
N THR A 100 9.36 -11.28 0.39
CA THR A 100 7.98 -11.69 0.21
C THR A 100 7.45 -12.20 1.54
N ILE A 101 6.26 -11.73 1.93
CA ILE A 101 5.58 -12.14 3.15
C ILE A 101 4.21 -12.70 2.78
N SER A 102 3.94 -13.93 3.22
CA SER A 102 2.60 -14.52 3.13
C SER A 102 1.79 -14.12 4.36
N ASN A 103 1.14 -12.96 4.31
CA ASN A 103 0.20 -12.51 5.32
C ASN A 103 -0.87 -11.60 4.70
N LYS A 104 -2.11 -12.11 4.60
CA LYS A 104 -3.25 -11.38 4.02
C LYS A 104 -3.55 -10.07 4.76
N HIS A 105 -3.46 -10.06 6.09
CA HIS A 105 -3.73 -8.87 6.90
C HIS A 105 -2.69 -7.78 6.66
N LEU A 106 -1.42 -8.14 6.50
CA LEU A 106 -0.36 -7.20 6.12
C LEU A 106 -0.61 -6.61 4.73
N ALA A 107 -0.90 -7.45 3.74
CA ALA A 107 -1.18 -7.00 2.38
C ALA A 107 -2.37 -6.03 2.34
N HIS A 108 -3.46 -6.38 3.03
CA HIS A 108 -4.66 -5.54 3.11
C HIS A 108 -4.41 -4.24 3.87
N ALA A 109 -3.73 -4.31 5.02
CA ALA A 109 -3.40 -3.14 5.82
C ALA A 109 -2.56 -2.14 5.01
N LEU A 110 -1.58 -2.63 4.25
CA LEU A 110 -0.71 -1.78 3.43
C LEU A 110 -1.47 -1.08 2.30
N LEU A 111 -2.37 -1.78 1.60
CA LEU A 111 -3.29 -1.14 0.64
C LEU A 111 -4.24 -0.14 1.33
N GLY A 112 -4.70 -0.50 2.52
CA GLY A 112 -5.58 0.32 3.36
C GLY A 112 -4.97 1.66 3.77
N ILE A 113 -3.63 1.77 3.84
CA ILE A 113 -2.94 3.06 4.05
C ILE A 113 -3.33 4.09 2.99
N TYR A 114 -3.63 3.67 1.75
CA TYR A 114 -3.92 4.60 0.66
C TYR A 114 -5.38 4.56 0.20
N LEU A 115 -6.03 3.41 0.32
CA LEU A 115 -7.40 3.21 -0.18
C LEU A 115 -8.45 3.12 0.94
N GLY A 116 -8.01 3.04 2.20
CA GLY A 116 -8.89 2.98 3.37
C GLY A 116 -9.58 4.31 3.70
N ARG A 117 -10.34 4.31 4.80
CA ARG A 117 -11.16 5.45 5.25
C ARG A 117 -10.32 6.65 5.74
N ASP A 118 -9.13 6.40 6.26
CA ASP A 118 -8.16 7.43 6.68
C ASP A 118 -6.86 7.26 5.88
N PRO A 119 -6.83 7.73 4.62
CA PRO A 119 -5.69 7.51 3.74
C PRO A 119 -4.52 8.45 4.08
N ALA A 120 -3.29 7.95 3.92
CA ALA A 120 -2.07 8.75 4.04
C ALA A 120 -1.99 9.91 3.02
N SER A 121 -2.75 9.81 1.92
CA SER A 121 -2.88 10.88 0.93
C SER A 121 -4.27 10.84 0.28
N GLN A 122 -5.14 11.77 0.67
CA GLN A 122 -6.44 11.95 0.02
C GLN A 122 -6.31 12.19 -1.49
N PRO A 123 -5.41 13.07 -1.99
CA PRO A 123 -5.22 13.25 -3.42
C PRO A 123 -4.82 11.97 -4.18
N ALA A 124 -4.03 11.09 -3.56
CA ALA A 124 -3.67 9.81 -4.18
C ALA A 124 -4.89 8.89 -4.31
N LYS A 125 -5.72 8.80 -3.25
CA LYS A 125 -6.95 8.03 -3.26
C LYS A 125 -7.94 8.54 -4.32
N ASP A 126 -8.13 9.86 -4.40
CA ASP A 126 -9.00 10.50 -5.39
C ASP A 126 -8.52 10.20 -6.82
N SER A 127 -7.20 10.24 -7.04
CA SER A 127 -6.59 9.88 -8.33
C SER A 127 -6.83 8.42 -8.70
N PHE A 128 -6.66 7.48 -7.75
CA PHE A 128 -6.98 6.07 -7.97
C PHE A 128 -8.47 5.88 -8.31
N GLY A 129 -9.37 6.51 -7.55
CA GLY A 129 -10.80 6.44 -7.80
C GLY A 129 -11.20 6.97 -9.17
N ALA A 130 -10.65 8.12 -9.57
CA ALA A 130 -10.90 8.70 -10.89
C ALA A 130 -10.40 7.77 -12.02
N GLY A 131 -9.20 7.19 -11.86
CA GLY A 131 -8.64 6.24 -12.83
C GLY A 131 -9.48 4.97 -12.96
N LEU A 132 -9.88 4.37 -11.84
CA LEU A 132 -10.74 3.17 -11.83
C LEU A 132 -12.10 3.44 -12.46
N ALA A 133 -12.75 4.56 -12.10
CA ALA A 133 -14.02 4.94 -12.69
C ALA A 133 -13.90 5.11 -14.22
N ALA A 134 -12.83 5.74 -14.70
CA ALA A 134 -12.58 5.89 -16.13
C ALA A 134 -12.41 4.53 -16.84
N MET A 135 -11.82 3.52 -16.21
CA MET A 135 -11.60 2.20 -16.83
C MET A 135 -12.87 1.35 -16.94
N VAL A 136 -13.78 1.45 -15.96
CA VAL A 136 -15.01 0.62 -15.93
C VAL A 136 -16.13 1.23 -16.78
N LEU A 137 -16.03 2.53 -17.08
CA LEU A 137 -17.08 3.30 -17.77
C LEU A 137 -16.66 3.78 -19.16
N ALA A 138 -15.47 3.35 -19.61
CA ALA A 138 -14.97 3.53 -20.97
C ALA A 138 -15.48 2.44 -21.94
#